data_AF-A0A5P9CJL1-F1
#
_entry.id   AF-A0A5P9CJL1-F1
#
_cell.length_a   1.000
_cell.length_b   1.000
_cell.length_c   1.000
_cell.angle_alpha   90.00
_cell.angle_beta   90.00
_cell.angle_gamma   90.00
#
_symmetry.space_group_name_H-M   'P 1'
#
loop_
_entity.id
_entity.type
_entity.pdbx_description
1 polymer ?
#
loop_
_entity_poly.entity_id
_entity_poly.type
_entity_poly.pdbx_seq_one_letter_code
_entity_poly.pdbx_strand_id
1 'polypeptide(L)'
;MSKFNLFKIRKKQSNLYSIDGLVGFIGKEMFEHAYIDRHDVKLHRGQYCISDDRIRAINVKDKTVEMEISDIPVTISMKSLLAPSVRRKLKISNENFIAIYHIMEY
;
A
#
# COMPACT_ATOMS: atom_id res chain seq x y z
N MET A 1 26.92 3.24 -5.10
CA MET A 1 25.52 3.20 -4.60
C MET A 1 24.61 2.89 -5.77
N SER A 2 24.02 1.70 -5.81
CA SER A 2 23.06 1.34 -6.87
C SER A 2 21.81 2.20 -6.71
N LYS A 3 21.52 3.06 -7.68
CA LYS A 3 20.21 3.70 -7.81
C LYS A 3 19.24 2.59 -8.18
N PHE A 4 18.46 2.10 -7.23
CA PHE A 4 17.30 1.27 -7.55
C PHE A 4 16.37 2.10 -8.43
N ASN A 5 16.45 1.88 -9.74
CA ASN A 5 15.47 2.41 -10.67
C ASN A 5 14.13 1.86 -10.23
N LEU A 6 13.23 2.78 -9.88
CA LEU A 6 11.89 2.45 -9.45
C LEU A 6 11.11 1.94 -10.65
N PHE A 7 11.11 0.62 -10.82
CA PHE A 7 10.23 -0.06 -11.74
C PHE A 7 8.80 0.44 -11.53
N LYS A 8 8.19 1.02 -12.57
CA LYS A 8 6.81 1.50 -12.49
C LYS A 8 5.89 0.31 -12.72
N ILE A 9 5.63 -0.41 -11.64
CA ILE A 9 4.73 -1.56 -11.63
C ILE A 9 3.28 -1.05 -11.65
N ARG A 10 2.48 -1.48 -12.63
CA ARG A 10 1.05 -1.16 -12.73
C ARG A 10 0.23 -2.42 -12.86
N LYS A 11 -0.79 -2.58 -12.03
CA LYS A 11 -1.68 -3.73 -12.10
C LYS A 11 -2.53 -3.66 -13.36
N LYS A 12 -2.64 -4.79 -14.08
CA LYS A 12 -3.51 -4.92 -15.25
C LYS A 12 -4.77 -5.69 -14.89
N GLN A 13 -4.64 -6.92 -14.39
CA GLN A 13 -5.75 -7.80 -14.01
C GLN A 13 -5.23 -8.93 -13.09
N SER A 14 -6.01 -9.40 -12.11
CA SER A 14 -5.59 -10.49 -11.20
C SER A 14 -4.20 -10.27 -10.58
N ASN A 15 -3.25 -11.21 -10.69
CA ASN A 15 -1.85 -11.06 -10.25
C ASN A 15 -0.92 -10.59 -11.39
N LEU A 16 -1.48 -10.07 -12.49
CA LEU A 16 -0.74 -9.62 -13.68
C LEU A 16 -0.42 -8.13 -13.59
N TYR A 17 0.86 -7.81 -13.72
CA TYR A 17 1.38 -6.44 -13.63
C TYR A 17 2.23 -6.11 -14.84
N SER A 18 2.23 -4.83 -15.22
CA SER A 18 3.14 -4.24 -16.17
C SER A 18 4.31 -3.62 -15.40
N ILE A 19 5.52 -4.10 -15.65
CA ILE A 19 6.79 -3.61 -15.09
C ILE A 19 7.61 -3.05 -16.25
N ASP A 20 7.75 -1.72 -16.34
CA ASP A 20 8.59 -1.04 -17.35
C ASP A 20 8.35 -1.52 -18.81
N GLY A 21 7.09 -1.82 -19.14
CA GLY A 21 6.67 -2.28 -20.48
C GLY A 21 6.57 -3.80 -20.64
N LEU A 22 7.11 -4.59 -19.70
CA LEU A 22 6.94 -6.04 -19.66
C LEU A 22 5.71 -6.41 -18.83
N VAL A 23 4.91 -7.38 -19.29
CA VAL A 23 3.73 -7.87 -18.56
C VAL A 23 4.06 -9.23 -17.96
N GLY A 24 3.91 -9.38 -16.65
CA GLY A 24 4.23 -10.61 -15.94
C GLY A 24 3.51 -10.73 -14.61
N PHE A 25 3.58 -11.94 -14.03
CA PHE A 25 3.13 -12.17 -12.67
C PHE A 25 4.24 -11.76 -11.70
N ILE A 26 3.87 -11.09 -10.62
CA ILE A 26 4.83 -10.73 -9.57
C ILE A 26 4.66 -11.66 -8.37
N GLY A 27 5.78 -12.13 -7.83
CA GLY A 27 5.80 -12.84 -6.55
C GLY A 27 5.62 -11.87 -5.38
N LYS A 28 5.49 -12.44 -4.17
CA LYS A 28 5.25 -11.69 -2.92
C LYS A 28 6.31 -10.61 -2.66
N GLU A 29 7.59 -10.96 -2.82
CA GLU A 29 8.71 -10.04 -2.60
C GLU A 29 8.65 -8.82 -3.54
N MET A 30 8.39 -9.03 -4.83
CA MET A 30 8.23 -7.92 -5.78
C MET A 30 6.97 -7.11 -5.50
N PHE A 31 5.90 -7.74 -5.02
CA PHE A 31 4.68 -7.04 -4.63
C PHE A 31 4.90 -6.07 -3.48
N GLU A 32 5.75 -6.39 -2.50
CA GLU A 32 6.10 -5.47 -1.41
C GLU A 32 6.77 -4.18 -1.91
N HIS A 33 7.53 -4.27 -3.00
CA HIS A 33 8.25 -3.14 -3.59
C HIS A 33 7.50 -2.42 -4.72
N ALA A 34 6.38 -2.99 -5.18
CA ALA A 34 5.59 -2.45 -6.27
C ALA A 34 5.05 -1.05 -5.95
N TYR A 35 4.98 -0.21 -6.99
CA TYR A 35 4.19 1.01 -6.94
C TYR A 35 2.70 0.61 -7.01
N ILE A 36 1.90 1.09 -6.06
CA ILE A 36 0.45 0.84 -6.01
C ILE A 36 -0.24 2.18 -5.82
N ASP A 37 -1.06 2.60 -6.79
CA ASP A 37 -1.91 3.78 -6.67
C ASP A 37 -3.39 3.42 -6.45
N ARG A 38 -4.24 4.44 -6.35
CA ARG A 38 -5.69 4.28 -6.16
C ARG A 38 -6.33 3.37 -7.21
N HIS A 39 -5.90 3.46 -8.46
CA HIS A 39 -6.43 2.63 -9.53
C HIS A 39 -6.02 1.18 -9.35
N ASP A 40 -4.74 0.94 -9.03
CA ASP A 40 -4.24 -0.40 -8.74
C ASP A 40 -4.98 -1.03 -7.57
N VAL A 41 -5.21 -0.31 -6.46
CA VAL A 41 -5.92 -0.85 -5.29
C VAL A 41 -7.33 -1.32 -5.65
N LYS A 42 -8.08 -0.56 -6.45
CA LYS A 42 -9.42 -0.96 -6.90
C LYS A 42 -9.44 -2.27 -7.70
N LEU A 43 -8.32 -2.62 -8.34
CA LEU A 43 -8.14 -3.89 -9.05
C LEU A 43 -7.74 -5.05 -8.12
N HIS A 44 -7.34 -4.78 -6.88
CA HIS A 44 -7.08 -5.80 -5.86
C HIS A 44 -8.38 -6.17 -5.13
N ARG A 45 -9.08 -7.20 -5.65
CA ARG A 45 -10.29 -7.78 -5.03
C ARG A 45 -10.00 -8.95 -4.07
N GLY A 46 -8.73 -9.21 -3.77
CA GLY A 46 -8.34 -10.24 -2.80
C GLY A 46 -8.71 -9.84 -1.38
N GLN A 47 -8.79 -10.81 -0.48
CA GLN A 47 -8.89 -10.54 0.96
C GLN A 47 -7.52 -10.16 1.49
N TYR A 48 -7.36 -8.90 1.90
CA TYR A 48 -6.17 -8.40 2.59
C TYR A 48 -6.54 -8.14 4.04
N CYS A 49 -5.67 -8.58 4.95
CA CYS A 49 -5.83 -8.35 6.37
C CYS A 49 -4.80 -7.33 6.83
N ILE A 50 -5.17 -6.55 7.84
CA ILE A 50 -4.22 -5.71 8.55
C ILE A 50 -3.42 -6.61 9.49
N SER A 51 -2.11 -6.66 9.29
CA SER A 51 -1.17 -7.47 10.07
C SER A 51 -0.11 -6.64 10.78
N ASP A 52 -0.07 -5.34 10.51
CA ASP A 52 0.87 -4.39 11.13
C ASP A 52 0.33 -4.01 12.53
N ASP A 53 1.01 -4.50 13.56
CA ASP A 53 0.67 -4.32 14.98
C ASP A 53 0.75 -2.86 15.44
N ARG A 54 1.48 -2.03 14.69
CA ARG A 54 1.55 -0.59 14.90
C ARG A 54 0.25 0.11 14.54
N ILE A 55 -0.61 -0.47 13.71
CA ILE A 55 -1.91 0.12 13.37
C ILE A 55 -2.87 -0.13 14.54
N ARG A 56 -3.26 0.95 15.22
CA ARG A 56 -4.10 0.88 16.41
C ARG A 56 -5.58 1.03 16.06
N ALA A 57 -5.92 1.98 15.19
CA ALA A 57 -7.29 2.24 14.80
C ALA A 57 -7.41 2.81 13.38
N ILE A 58 -8.57 2.60 12.76
CA ILE A 58 -8.96 3.22 11.49
C ILE A 58 -10.23 4.02 11.72
N ASN A 59 -10.19 5.31 11.45
CA ASN A 59 -11.35 6.17 11.45
C ASN A 59 -11.87 6.34 10.01
N VAL A 60 -12.95 5.62 9.71
CA VAL A 60 -13.58 5.60 8.37
C VAL A 60 -14.25 6.93 8.05
N LYS A 61 -14.77 7.65 9.05
CA LYS A 61 -15.46 8.93 8.84
C LYS A 61 -14.49 10.02 8.40
N ASP A 62 -13.37 10.14 9.10
CA ASP A 62 -12.36 11.18 8.84
C ASP A 62 -11.28 10.73 7.84
N LYS A 63 -11.34 9.47 7.39
CA LYS A 63 -10.37 8.83 6.49
C LYS A 63 -8.94 8.94 7.04
N THR A 64 -8.76 8.57 8.30
CA THR A 64 -7.47 8.57 9.00
C THR A 64 -7.15 7.21 9.62
N VAL A 65 -5.86 6.92 9.76
CA VAL A 65 -5.32 5.76 10.49
C VAL A 65 -4.53 6.27 11.68
N GLU A 66 -4.77 5.69 12.85
CA GLU A 66 -3.94 5.89 14.03
C GLU A 66 -2.92 4.77 14.10
N MET A 67 -1.64 5.15 14.19
CA MET A 67 -0.51 4.24 14.21
C MET A 67 0.49 4.63 15.30
N GLU A 68 1.25 3.68 15.79
CA GLU A 68 2.33 3.90 16.74
C GLU A 68 3.69 3.70 16.05
N ILE A 69 4.51 4.75 16.04
CA ILE A 69 5.82 4.73 15.38
C ILE A 69 6.86 5.12 16.40
N SER A 70 7.70 4.16 16.78
CA SER A 70 8.71 4.35 17.83
C SER A 70 8.08 4.92 19.12
N ASP A 71 6.99 4.28 19.57
CA ASP A 71 6.22 4.66 20.77
C ASP A 71 5.56 6.05 20.72
N ILE A 72 5.49 6.65 19.53
CA ILE A 72 4.82 7.93 19.31
C ILE A 72 3.50 7.66 18.54
N PRO A 73 2.34 8.07 19.08
CA PRO A 73 1.09 8.00 18.36
C PRO A 73 1.05 9.02 17.22
N VAL A 74 0.74 8.56 16.03
CA VAL A 74 0.67 9.36 14.81
C VAL A 74 -0.65 9.08 14.10
N THR A 75 -1.32 10.15 13.69
CA THR A 75 -2.51 10.07 12.84
C THR A 75 -2.13 10.38 11.40
N ILE A 76 -2.46 9.48 10.47
CA ILE A 76 -2.11 9.59 9.05
C ILE A 76 -3.39 9.63 8.24
N SER A 77 -3.54 10.65 7.39
CA SER A 77 -4.67 10.73 6.46
C SER A 77 -4.54 9.75 5.31
N MET A 78 -5.68 9.33 4.76
CA MET A 78 -5.73 8.50 3.56
C MET A 78 -5.04 9.16 2.37
N LYS A 79 -5.16 10.49 2.26
CA LYS A 79 -4.47 11.28 1.23
C LYS A 79 -2.95 11.13 1.35
N SER A 80 -2.41 11.13 2.57
CA SER A 80 -0.99 10.88 2.82
C SER A 80 -0.62 9.44 2.49
N LEU A 81 -1.45 8.46 2.85
CA LEU A 81 -1.22 7.05 2.52
C LEU A 81 -1.24 6.77 1.03
N LEU A 82 -1.96 7.54 0.20
CA LEU A 82 -1.90 7.41 -1.25
C LEU A 82 -0.50 7.72 -1.83
N ALA A 83 0.31 8.51 -1.13
CA ALA A 83 1.68 8.82 -1.55
C ALA A 83 2.63 7.65 -1.19
N PRO A 84 3.23 6.95 -2.17
CA PRO A 84 4.10 5.80 -1.89
C PRO A 84 5.34 6.16 -1.08
N SER A 85 5.85 7.38 -1.22
CA SER A 85 6.97 7.89 -0.42
C SER A 85 6.65 7.92 1.07
N VAL A 86 5.42 8.30 1.43
CA VAL A 86 4.93 8.28 2.81
C VAL A 86 4.84 6.85 3.31
N ARG A 87 4.17 5.95 2.57
CA ARG A 87 4.06 4.53 2.95
C ARG A 87 5.42 3.87 3.20
N ARG A 88 6.41 4.14 2.34
CA ARG A 88 7.78 3.64 2.52
C ARG A 88 8.46 4.17 3.77
N LYS A 89 8.36 5.48 4.04
CA LYS A 89 8.92 6.08 5.26
C LYS A 89 8.32 5.44 6.52
N LEU A 90 7.03 5.15 6.48
CA LEU A 90 6.29 4.52 7.58
C LEU A 90 6.45 2.99 7.61
N LYS A 91 7.11 2.40 6.60
CA LYS A 91 7.25 0.96 6.40
C LYS A 91 5.89 0.23 6.37
N ILE A 92 4.88 0.82 5.73
CA ILE A 92 3.57 0.19 5.54
C ILE A 92 3.64 -0.71 4.30
N SER A 93 3.33 -2.00 4.46
CA SER A 93 3.32 -2.95 3.35
C SER A 93 2.15 -2.66 2.38
N ASN A 94 2.29 -3.10 1.12
CA ASN A 94 1.22 -2.95 0.15
C ASN A 94 -0.05 -3.73 0.54
N GLU A 95 0.08 -4.87 1.23
CA GLU A 95 -1.05 -5.63 1.77
C GLU A 95 -1.84 -4.82 2.81
N ASN A 96 -1.15 -4.26 3.82
CA ASN A 96 -1.78 -3.41 4.83
C ASN A 96 -2.41 -2.17 4.20
N PHE A 97 -1.73 -1.54 3.24
CA PHE A 97 -2.26 -0.37 2.53
C PHE A 97 -3.57 -0.71 1.78
N ILE A 98 -3.61 -1.83 1.06
CA ILE A 98 -4.82 -2.25 0.33
C ILE A 98 -5.96 -2.57 1.32
N ALA A 99 -5.65 -3.25 2.43
CA ALA A 99 -6.64 -3.54 3.47
C ALA A 99 -7.24 -2.26 4.07
N ILE A 100 -6.39 -1.31 4.50
CA ILE A 100 -6.79 0.01 5.00
C ILE A 100 -7.66 0.73 3.96
N TYR A 101 -7.18 0.76 2.70
CA TYR A 101 -7.87 1.46 1.63
C TYR A 101 -9.30 0.96 1.46
N HIS A 102 -9.49 -0.36 1.42
CA HIS A 102 -10.81 -0.94 1.26
C HIS A 102 -11.70 -0.64 2.46
N ILE A 103 -11.21 -0.81 3.70
CA ILE A 103 -11.97 -0.46 4.92
C ILE A 103 -12.42 1.01 4.89
N MET A 104 -11.59 1.90 4.34
CA MET A 104 -11.91 3.32 4.22
C MET A 104 -12.82 3.67 3.05
N GLU A 105 -13.04 2.84 2.04
CA GLU A 105 -13.96 3.17 0.93
C GLU A 105 -15.34 2.52 1.08
N TYR A 106 -15.48 1.56 2.00
CA TYR A 106 -16.77 1.13 2.54
C TYR A 106 -17.20 2.01 3.73
#